data_AF-A0A7Y2U6B5-F1
#
_entry.id   AF-A0A7Y2U6B5-F1
#
_cell.length_a   1.000
_cell.length_b   1.000
_cell.length_c   1.000
_cell.angle_alpha   90.00
_cell.angle_beta   90.00
_cell.angle_gamma   90.00
#
_symmetry.space_group_name_H-M   'P 1'
#
loop_
_entity.id
_entity.type
_entity.pdbx_description
1 polymer ?
#
loop_
_entity_poly.entity_id
_entity_poly.type
_entity_poly.pdbx_seq_one_letter_code
_entity_poly.pdbx_strand_id
1 'polypeptide(L)'
;EQYNLKPEDSEDQIDLIRGIEGVVVAAFFEELSDGTIRVSMRAKDDSVNVCEIAQLFGGGGHARAAGIRMDDRLSEARDKVLAAISKALPAEC
;
A
#
# COMPACT_ATOMS: atom_id res chain seq x y z
N GLU A 1 22.55 3.65 14.31
CA GLU A 1 21.64 2.52 14.55
C GLU A 1 20.83 2.76 15.82
N GLN A 2 19.74 3.55 15.77
CA GLN A 2 19.06 4.01 17.00
C GLN A 2 17.62 3.52 17.19
N TYR A 3 17.07 2.72 16.27
CA TYR A 3 15.80 2.06 16.53
C TYR A 3 15.88 0.66 15.92
N ASN A 4 15.72 -0.36 16.76
CA ASN A 4 15.67 -1.77 16.37
C ASN A 4 14.31 -2.06 15.70
N LEU A 5 13.94 -1.22 14.73
CA LEU A 5 12.68 -1.27 14.03
C LEU A 5 12.72 -2.46 13.10
N LYS A 6 11.75 -3.34 13.30
CA LYS A 6 11.48 -4.40 12.38
C LYS A 6 10.56 -3.87 11.28
N PRO A 7 10.53 -4.53 10.11
CA PRO A 7 9.61 -4.16 9.04
C PRO A 7 8.14 -4.18 9.48
N GLU A 8 7.80 -5.03 10.46
CA GLU A 8 6.48 -5.12 11.09
C GLU A 8 6.09 -3.83 11.87
N ASP A 9 7.05 -3.09 12.45
CA ASP A 9 6.77 -1.84 13.16
C ASP A 9 6.30 -0.70 12.22
N SER A 10 6.72 -0.73 10.94
CA SER A 10 6.27 0.21 9.91
C SER A 10 4.83 -0.10 9.45
N GLU A 11 4.42 -1.37 9.51
CA GLU A 11 3.08 -1.80 9.07
C GLU A 11 1.98 -1.36 10.01
N ASP A 12 2.25 -1.19 11.30
CA ASP A 12 1.25 -0.68 12.27
C ASP A 12 0.96 0.83 12.07
N GLN A 13 1.87 1.58 11.43
CA GLN A 13 1.70 3.02 11.21
C GLN A 13 0.71 3.35 10.09
N ILE A 14 0.54 2.47 9.12
CA ILE A 14 -0.38 2.72 7.99
C ILE A 14 -1.84 2.79 8.45
N ASP A 15 -2.19 2.11 9.55
CA ASP A 15 -3.51 2.16 10.15
C ASP A 15 -3.82 3.53 10.77
N LEU A 16 -2.81 4.26 11.26
CA LEU A 16 -2.95 5.64 11.71
C LEU A 16 -3.28 6.57 10.54
N ILE A 17 -2.61 6.39 9.40
CA ILE A 17 -2.85 7.18 8.17
C ILE A 17 -4.27 6.92 7.65
N ARG A 18 -4.73 5.66 7.66
CA ARG A 18 -6.12 5.30 7.30
C ARG A 18 -7.16 5.96 8.22
N GLY A 19 -6.80 6.23 9.47
CA GLY A 19 -7.69 6.87 10.46
C GLY A 19 -8.05 8.32 10.15
N ILE A 20 -7.33 8.98 9.23
CA ILE A 20 -7.58 10.38 8.86
C ILE A 20 -8.92 10.51 8.12
N GLU A 21 -9.68 11.56 8.45
CA GLU A 21 -10.94 11.87 7.77
C GLU A 21 -10.70 12.10 6.27
N GLY A 22 -11.58 11.55 5.42
CA GLY A 22 -11.45 11.64 3.95
C GLY A 22 -10.49 10.64 3.29
N VAL A 23 -9.64 9.92 4.02
CA VAL A 23 -8.79 8.88 3.42
C VAL A 23 -9.62 7.66 3.07
N VAL A 24 -9.60 7.22 1.81
CA VAL A 24 -10.26 5.97 1.37
C VAL A 24 -9.28 4.81 1.31
N VAL A 25 -8.06 5.07 0.86
CA VAL A 25 -6.96 4.09 0.78
C VAL A 25 -5.68 4.74 1.28
N ALA A 26 -4.94 4.03 2.13
CA ALA A 26 -3.58 4.36 2.53
C ALA A 26 -2.61 3.37 1.86
N ALA A 27 -1.51 3.87 1.30
CA ALA A 27 -0.43 3.06 0.74
C ALA A 27 0.91 3.51 1.33
N PHE A 28 1.72 2.55 1.75
CA PHE A 28 3.04 2.76 2.33
C PHE A 28 4.08 2.06 1.47
N PHE A 29 5.11 2.79 1.05
CA PHE A 29 6.18 2.30 0.18
C PHE A 29 7.48 2.28 0.97
N GLU A 30 8.13 1.13 1.00
CA GLU A 30 9.37 0.90 1.73
C GLU A 30 10.40 0.25 0.82
N GLU A 31 11.57 0.85 0.71
CA GLU A 31 12.72 0.25 0.02
C GLU A 31 13.41 -0.72 0.97
N LEU A 32 13.45 -2.00 0.59
CA LEU A 32 14.08 -3.06 1.36
C LEU A 32 15.58 -3.12 1.07
N SER A 33 16.33 -3.76 1.97
CA SER A 33 17.79 -3.88 1.84
C SER A 33 18.25 -4.66 0.59
N ASP A 34 17.37 -5.45 -0.01
CA ASP A 34 17.63 -6.19 -1.26
C ASP A 34 17.35 -5.36 -2.53
N GLY A 35 16.97 -4.09 -2.37
CA GLY A 35 16.64 -3.16 -3.46
C GLY A 35 15.20 -3.29 -3.98
N THR A 36 14.41 -4.21 -3.44
CA THR A 36 12.99 -4.33 -3.80
C THR A 36 12.13 -3.34 -3.02
N ILE A 37 10.99 -2.97 -3.59
CA ILE A 37 10.02 -2.09 -2.94
C ILE A 37 8.89 -2.93 -2.38
N ARG A 38 8.69 -2.85 -1.06
CA ARG A 38 7.49 -3.37 -0.40
C ARG A 38 6.43 -2.27 -0.39
N VAL A 39 5.24 -2.61 -0.87
CA VAL A 39 4.08 -1.71 -0.77
C VAL A 39 3.00 -2.36 0.05
N SER A 40 2.63 -1.72 1.16
CA SER A 40 1.52 -2.11 2.00
C SER A 40 0.33 -1.19 1.74
N MET A 41 -0.86 -1.76 1.59
CA MET A 41 -2.09 -1.01 1.32
C MET A 41 -3.14 -1.34 2.38
N ARG A 42 -3.92 -0.33 2.76
CA ARG A 42 -5.12 -0.47 3.59
C ARG A 42 -6.28 0.33 3.02
N ALA A 43 -7.45 -0.29 2.96
CA ALA A 43 -8.70 0.40 2.64
C ALA A 43 -9.44 0.80 3.92
N LYS A 44 -10.09 1.97 3.90
CA LYS A 44 -10.92 2.46 5.00
C LYS A 44 -12.20 1.66 5.14
N ASP A 45 -12.81 1.24 4.05
CA ASP A 45 -14.04 0.44 4.01
C ASP A 45 -14.07 -0.41 2.73
N ASP A 46 -15.20 -1.07 2.48
CA ASP A 46 -15.35 -2.03 1.37
C ASP A 46 -15.64 -1.36 0.02
N SER A 47 -15.58 -0.01 -0.07
CA SER A 47 -15.69 0.73 -1.34
C SER A 47 -14.52 0.47 -2.29
N VAL A 48 -13.36 0.05 -1.77
CA VAL A 48 -12.18 -0.30 -2.56
C VAL A 48 -11.58 -1.60 -2.05
N ASN A 49 -11.42 -2.58 -2.96
CA ASN A 49 -10.72 -3.82 -2.67
C ASN A 49 -9.22 -3.69 -2.98
N VAL A 50 -8.39 -3.51 -1.96
CA VAL A 50 -6.93 -3.40 -2.15
C VAL A 50 -6.25 -4.74 -2.46
N CYS A 51 -6.91 -5.87 -2.23
CA CYS A 51 -6.39 -7.18 -2.64
C CYS A 51 -6.42 -7.33 -4.17
N GLU A 52 -7.50 -6.89 -4.82
CA GLU A 52 -7.59 -6.87 -6.28
C GLU A 52 -6.49 -6.00 -6.89
N ILE A 53 -6.22 -4.83 -6.30
CA ILE A 53 -5.10 -3.97 -6.71
C ILE A 53 -3.76 -4.69 -6.54
N ALA A 54 -3.54 -5.35 -5.40
CA ALA A 54 -2.30 -6.07 -5.13
C ALA A 54 -2.05 -7.23 -6.11
N GLN A 55 -3.12 -7.94 -6.51
CA GLN A 55 -3.04 -9.05 -7.46
C GLN A 55 -2.56 -8.61 -8.85
N LEU A 56 -2.83 -7.36 -9.27
CA LEU A 56 -2.31 -6.82 -10.54
C LEU A 56 -0.78 -6.80 -10.61
N PHE A 57 -0.12 -6.77 -9.45
CA PHE A 57 1.33 -6.71 -9.31
C PHE A 57 1.91 -8.01 -8.73
N GLY A 58 1.14 -9.10 -8.73
CA GLY A 58 1.59 -10.41 -8.24
C GLY A 58 1.67 -10.55 -6.71
N GLY A 59 1.05 -9.63 -5.95
CA GLY A 59 0.89 -9.78 -4.50
C GLY A 59 -0.51 -10.28 -4.11
N GLY A 60 -0.95 -9.93 -2.90
CA GLY A 60 -2.23 -10.36 -2.38
C GLY A 60 -2.50 -9.95 -0.93
N GLY A 61 -3.58 -10.49 -0.35
CA GLY A 61 -4.00 -10.21 1.01
C GLY A 61 -5.52 -10.30 1.18
N HIS A 62 -6.08 -9.43 2.00
CA HIS A 62 -7.50 -9.26 2.26
C HIS A 62 -8.06 -8.01 1.58
N ALA A 63 -9.38 -7.94 1.41
CA ALA A 63 -10.05 -6.84 0.74
C ALA A 63 -9.65 -5.45 1.28
N ARG A 64 -9.37 -5.34 2.58
CA ARG A 64 -8.99 -4.09 3.26
C ARG A 64 -7.52 -3.98 3.64
N ALA A 65 -6.72 -5.02 3.40
CA ALA A 65 -5.31 -5.05 3.76
C ALA A 65 -4.54 -6.01 2.86
N ALA A 66 -3.70 -5.45 1.98
CA ALA A 66 -2.94 -6.23 1.01
C ALA A 66 -1.53 -5.67 0.84
N GLY A 67 -0.64 -6.45 0.25
CA GLY A 67 0.72 -6.06 0.00
C GLY A 67 1.30 -6.64 -1.28
N ILE A 68 2.29 -5.94 -1.83
CA ILE A 68 3.03 -6.32 -3.03
C ILE A 68 4.53 -6.10 -2.80
N ARG A 69 5.36 -6.83 -3.55
CA ARG A 69 6.79 -6.58 -3.67
C ARG A 69 7.13 -6.34 -5.13
N MET A 70 7.85 -5.27 -5.42
CA MET A 70 8.17 -4.85 -6.78
C MET A 70 9.70 -4.74 -6.94
N ASP A 71 10.23 -5.32 -8.02
CA ASP A 71 11.60 -5.12 -8.47
C ASP A 71 11.64 -3.88 -9.39
N ASP A 72 11.31 -2.72 -8.81
CA ASP A 72 11.20 -1.44 -9.50
C ASP A 72 11.89 -0.37 -8.66
N ARG A 73 12.16 0.79 -9.25
CA ARG A 73 12.56 1.97 -8.46
C ARG A 73 11.36 2.50 -7.68
N LEU A 74 11.61 3.07 -6.50
CA LEU A 74 10.56 3.66 -5.65
C LEU A 74 9.61 4.60 -6.41
N SER A 75 10.14 5.45 -7.31
CA SER A 75 9.33 6.35 -8.13
C SER A 75 8.38 5.61 -9.07
N GLU A 76 8.88 4.58 -9.75
CA GLU A 76 8.10 3.76 -10.69
C GLU A 76 7.04 2.94 -9.97
N ALA A 77 7.41 2.31 -8.86
CA ALA A 77 6.48 1.57 -8.00
C ALA A 77 5.36 2.49 -7.49
N ARG A 78 5.72 3.69 -7.01
CA ARG A 78 4.75 4.71 -6.58
C ARG A 78 3.77 5.05 -7.69
N ASP A 79 4.25 5.42 -8.87
CA ASP A 79 3.40 5.92 -9.94
C ASP A 79 2.49 4.81 -10.49
N LYS A 80 2.99 3.57 -10.61
CA LYS A 80 2.21 2.39 -11.01
C LYS A 80 1.08 2.09 -10.01
N VAL A 81 1.38 2.07 -8.71
CA VAL A 81 0.40 1.76 -7.67
C VAL A 81 -0.63 2.88 -7.53
N LEU A 82 -0.21 4.15 -7.53
CA LEU A 82 -1.15 5.28 -7.48
C LEU A 82 -2.10 5.30 -8.67
N ALA A 83 -1.61 4.97 -9.87
CA ALA A 83 -2.46 4.86 -11.05
C ALA A 83 -3.49 3.72 -10.92
N ALA A 84 -3.11 2.60 -10.31
CA ALA A 84 -4.04 1.49 -10.05
C ALA A 84 -5.08 1.85 -8.99
N ILE A 85 -4.68 2.48 -7.89
CA ILE A 85 -5.59 2.97 -6.85
C ILE A 85 -6.57 4.00 -7.43
N SER A 86 -6.09 4.96 -8.22
CA SER A 86 -6.94 5.98 -8.84
C SER A 86 -8.00 5.39 -9.77
N LYS A 87 -7.73 4.24 -10.40
CA LYS A 87 -8.72 3.53 -11.25
C LYS A 87 -9.73 2.73 -10.42
N ALA A 88 -9.34 2.31 -9.22
CA ALA A 88 -10.18 1.52 -8.32
C ALA A 88 -11.08 2.41 -7.44
N LEU A 89 -10.75 3.70 -7.29
CA LEU A 89 -11.60 4.65 -6.58
C LEU A 89 -12.90 4.89 -7.37
N PRO A 90 -14.07 4.92 -6.71
CA PRO A 90 -15.31 5.29 -7.34
C PRO A 90 -15.21 6.72 -7.90
N ALA A 91 -15.75 6.93 -9.09
CA ALA A 91 -15.75 8.22 -9.77
C ALA A 91 -16.79 9.17 -9.18
N GLU A 92 -16.66 9.51 -7.89
CA GLU A 92 -17.48 10.51 -7.17
C GLU A 92 -16.86 10.78 -5.79
N CYS A 93 -16.13 11.89 -5.67
CA CYS A 93 -15.95 12.67 -4.43
C CYS A 93 -16.42 14.10 -4.73
#